data_AF-A0A530M5K8-F1
#
_entry.id   AF-A0A530M5K8-F1
#
_cell.length_a   1.000
_cell.length_b   1.000
_cell.length_c   1.000
_cell.angle_alpha   90.00
_cell.angle_beta   90.00
_cell.angle_gamma   90.00
#
_symmetry.space_group_name_H-M   'P 1'
#
loop_
_entity.id
_entity.type
_entity.pdbx_description
1 polymer ?
#
loop_
_entity_poly.entity_id
_entity_poly.type
_entity_poly.pdbx_seq_one_letter_code
_entity_poly.pdbx_strand_id
1 'polypeptide(L)'
;HLLLWIFATPAVVILGGPYLREMWLNGIQGRVTSSALIVLGVAAAYLYSAFAVFEGSTHVYFDTAVMVLMLFTAGRYLEAVGRARAARDLEPLLAAESESATVVDGAAEIRRPVREVSAGMLVRVRPGERIPV
;
A
#
# COMPACT_ATOMS: atom_id res chain seq x y z
N HIS A 1 3.12 14.33 33.26
CA HIS A 1 2.88 12.90 32.95
C HIS A 1 1.42 12.58 32.63
N LEU A 2 0.45 12.96 33.46
CA LEU A 2 -0.98 12.69 33.21
C LEU A 2 -1.52 13.30 31.90
N LEU A 3 -1.11 14.53 31.58
CA LEU A 3 -1.48 15.22 30.34
C LEU A 3 -1.00 14.45 29.09
N LEU A 4 0.27 14.02 29.08
CA LEU A 4 0.83 13.19 28.00
C LEU A 4 0.10 11.85 27.88
N TRP A 5 -0.23 11.22 29.00
CA TRP A 5 -0.94 9.95 28.99
C TRP A 5 -2.35 10.07 28.38
N ILE A 6 -3.09 11.11 28.74
CA ILE A 6 -4.43 11.38 28.20
C ILE A 6 -4.41 11.61 26.68
N PHE A 7 -3.41 12.32 26.16
CA PHE A 7 -3.28 12.54 24.71
C PHE A 7 -2.64 11.37 23.96
N ALA A 8 -1.73 10.64 24.60
CA ALA A 8 -1.06 9.50 23.99
C ALA A 8 -2.00 8.30 23.82
N THR A 9 -2.90 8.05 24.77
CA THR A 9 -3.85 6.93 24.72
C THR A 9 -4.68 6.92 23.42
N PRO A 10 -5.42 7.99 23.05
CA PRO A 10 -6.19 8.01 21.81
C PRO A 10 -5.28 7.96 20.57
N ALA A 11 -4.11 8.62 20.60
CA ALA A 11 -3.16 8.56 19.50
C ALA A 11 -2.67 7.12 19.26
N VAL A 12 -2.33 6.38 20.32
CA VAL A 12 -1.90 4.98 20.26
C VAL A 12 -3.03 4.08 19.76
N VAL A 13 -4.27 4.28 20.21
CA VAL A 13 -5.41 3.48 19.76
C VAL A 13 -5.74 3.74 18.28
N ILE A 14 -5.79 5.00 17.85
CA ILE A 14 -6.14 5.38 16.48
C ILE A 14 -5.03 4.96 15.51
N LEU A 15 -3.77 5.29 15.81
CA LEU A 15 -2.64 5.00 14.92
C LEU A 15 -2.20 3.54 15.01
N GLY A 16 -2.21 2.95 16.22
CA GLY A 16 -1.76 1.58 16.47
C GLY A 16 -2.81 0.52 16.16
N GLY A 17 -4.10 0.85 16.19
CA GLY A 17 -5.20 -0.08 15.93
C GLY A 17 -5.08 -0.87 14.60
N PRO A 18 -4.80 -0.21 13.46
CA PRO A 18 -4.57 -0.90 12.19
C PRO A 18 -3.41 -1.90 12.25
N TYR A 19 -2.29 -1.56 12.91
CA TYR A 19 -1.13 -2.46 13.05
C TYR A 19 -1.44 -3.63 13.98
N LEU A 20 -2.19 -3.41 15.06
CA LEU A 20 -2.64 -4.48 15.96
C LEU A 20 -3.55 -5.48 15.24
N ARG A 21 -4.51 -4.98 14.45
CA ARG A 21 -5.36 -5.82 13.61
C ARG A 21 -4.55 -6.59 12.58
N GLU A 22 -3.61 -5.94 11.91
CA GLU A 22 -2.74 -6.57 10.91
C GLU A 22 -1.85 -7.65 11.54
N MET A 23 -1.25 -7.38 12.70
CA MET A 23 -0.48 -8.36 13.48
C MET A 23 -1.34 -9.56 13.86
N TRP A 24 -2.53 -9.33 14.40
CA TRP A 24 -3.43 -10.40 14.84
C TRP A 24 -3.83 -11.34 13.69
N LEU A 25 -4.27 -10.77 12.57
CA LEU A 25 -4.69 -11.54 11.41
C LEU A 25 -3.55 -12.34 10.78
N ASN A 26 -2.36 -11.74 10.64
CA ASN A 26 -1.20 -12.43 10.10
C ASN A 26 -0.64 -13.48 11.07
N GLY A 27 -0.67 -13.19 12.38
CA GLY A 27 -0.20 -14.09 13.42
C GLY A 27 -1.01 -15.38 13.48
N ILE A 28 -2.33 -15.31 13.33
CA ILE A 28 -3.20 -16.51 13.24
C ILE A 28 -2.84 -17.36 12.01
N GLN A 29 -2.34 -16.74 10.94
CA GLN A 29 -1.86 -17.43 9.73
C GLN A 29 -0.40 -17.90 9.85
N GLY A 30 0.24 -17.76 11.02
CA GLY A 30 1.64 -18.13 11.24
C GLY A 30 2.65 -17.18 10.58
N ARG A 31 2.23 -15.97 10.19
CA ARG A 31 3.07 -14.99 9.50
C ARG A 31 3.41 -13.83 10.42
N VAL A 32 4.70 -13.52 10.53
CA VAL A 32 5.18 -12.35 11.27
C VAL A 32 5.54 -11.25 10.28
N THR A 33 4.90 -10.10 10.41
CA THR A 33 5.12 -8.92 9.56
C THR A 33 5.72 -7.76 10.36
N SER A 34 6.11 -6.68 9.69
CA SER A 34 6.60 -5.45 10.33
C SER A 34 5.63 -4.91 11.38
N SER A 35 4.32 -5.12 11.19
CA SER A 35 3.27 -4.76 12.14
C SER A 35 3.43 -5.43 13.51
N ALA A 36 3.97 -6.66 13.57
CA ALA A 36 4.24 -7.33 14.84
C ALA A 36 5.34 -6.61 15.65
N LEU A 37 6.42 -6.22 14.98
CA LEU A 37 7.53 -5.49 15.61
C LEU A 37 7.06 -4.14 16.15
N ILE A 38 6.27 -3.40 15.36
CA ILE A 38 5.73 -2.10 15.73
C ILE A 38 4.82 -2.22 16.95
N VAL A 39 3.86 -3.15 16.92
CA VAL A 39 2.91 -3.35 18.02
C VAL A 39 3.62 -3.75 19.29
N LEU A 40 4.58 -4.68 19.24
CA LEU A 40 5.34 -5.10 20.42
C LEU A 40 6.17 -3.95 21.01
N GLY A 41 6.86 -3.18 20.18
CA GLY A 41 7.67 -2.05 20.65
C GLY A 41 6.82 -0.94 21.28
N VAL A 42 5.71 -0.58 20.64
CA VAL A 42 4.76 0.43 21.16
C VAL A 42 4.09 -0.07 22.44
N ALA A 43 3.66 -1.34 22.48
CA ALA A 43 3.06 -1.93 23.67
C ALA A 43 4.05 -1.95 24.84
N ALA A 44 5.31 -2.34 24.60
CA ALA A 44 6.35 -2.34 25.63
C ALA A 44 6.58 -0.91 26.17
N ALA A 45 6.75 0.07 25.30
CA ALA A 45 6.96 1.47 25.70
C ALA A 45 5.75 2.03 26.46
N TYR A 46 4.53 1.73 26.02
CA TYR A 46 3.29 2.22 26.62
C TYR A 46 3.03 1.58 27.99
N LEU A 47 3.17 0.25 28.11
CA LEU A 47 2.98 -0.48 29.37
C LEU A 47 4.05 -0.09 30.40
N TYR A 48 5.32 0.04 29.98
CA TYR A 48 6.37 0.54 30.86
C TYR A 48 6.04 1.95 31.36
N SER A 49 5.60 2.85 30.47
CA SER A 49 5.25 4.22 30.84
C SER A 49 4.06 4.28 31.80
N ALA A 50 3.06 3.42 31.60
CA ALA A 50 1.92 3.31 32.50
C ALA A 50 2.38 2.86 33.90
N PHE A 51 3.22 1.82 33.97
CA PHE A 51 3.79 1.33 35.22
C PHE A 51 4.65 2.40 35.93
N ALA A 52 5.52 3.09 35.20
CA ALA A 52 6.36 4.17 35.72
C ALA A 52 5.54 5.34 36.32
N VAL A 53 4.37 5.65 35.76
CA VAL A 53 3.45 6.65 36.32
C VAL A 53 2.89 6.20 37.68
N PHE A 54 2.57 4.91 37.84
CA PHE A 54 2.11 4.38 39.13
C PHE A 54 3.21 4.41 40.20
N GLU A 55 4.48 4.21 39.82
CA GLU A 55 5.63 4.32 40.72
C GLU A 55 6.07 5.76 41.03
N GLY A 56 5.44 6.77 40.40
CA GLY A 56 5.79 8.18 40.58
C GLY A 56 7.09 8.58 39.86
N SER A 57 7.57 7.76 38.92
CA SER A 57 8.74 8.07 38.11
C SER A 57 8.46 9.18 37.10
N THR A 58 9.45 10.04 36.89
CA THR A 58 9.44 11.11 35.89
C THR A 58 9.84 10.63 34.49
N HIS A 59 10.42 9.44 34.36
CA HIS A 59 10.86 8.89 33.08
C HIS A 59 9.73 8.07 32.43
N VAL A 60 9.03 8.69 31.48
CA VAL A 60 7.93 8.07 30.71
C VAL A 60 8.20 8.18 29.21
N TYR A 61 7.74 7.20 28.45
CA TYR A 61 7.98 7.05 27.00
C TYR A 61 6.68 7.09 26.18
N PHE A 62 5.58 7.64 26.74
CA PHE A 62 4.32 7.82 26.02
C PHE A 62 4.51 8.59 24.72
N ASP A 63 5.32 9.66 24.74
CA ASP A 63 5.64 10.45 23.55
C ASP A 63 6.44 9.65 22.53
N THR A 64 7.43 8.87 22.97
CA THR A 64 8.20 7.98 22.09
C THR A 64 7.31 6.97 21.38
N ALA A 65 6.35 6.36 22.09
CA ALA A 65 5.40 5.42 21.50
C ALA A 65 4.54 6.08 20.41
N VAL A 66 4.04 7.29 20.66
CA VAL A 66 3.26 8.08 19.69
C VAL A 66 4.11 8.51 18.51
N MET A 67 5.32 9.02 18.75
CA MET A 67 6.26 9.44 17.70
C MET A 67 6.60 8.28 16.76
N VAL A 68 6.87 7.09 17.30
CA VAL A 68 7.13 5.89 16.52
C VAL A 68 5.92 5.54 15.64
N LEU A 69 4.72 5.48 16.21
CA LEU A 69 3.49 5.22 15.45
C LEU A 69 3.26 6.26 14.34
N MET A 70 3.48 7.54 14.64
CA MET A 70 3.34 8.63 13.67
C MET A 70 4.31 8.45 12.49
N LEU A 71 5.59 8.17 12.78
CA LEU A 71 6.61 8.00 11.74
C LEU A 71 6.31 6.79 10.84
N PHE A 72 5.91 5.66 11.45
CA PHE A 72 5.53 4.47 10.68
C PHE A 72 4.27 4.70 9.83
N THR A 73 3.29 5.42 10.35
CA THR A 73 2.05 5.74 9.62
C THR A 73 2.35 6.66 8.44
N ALA A 74 3.15 7.71 8.67
CA ALA A 74 3.61 8.62 7.62
C ALA A 74 4.42 7.87 6.55
N GLY A 75 5.31 6.97 6.93
CA GLY A 75 6.06 6.12 6.01
C GLY A 75 5.14 5.27 5.12
N ARG A 76 4.15 4.58 5.71
CA ARG A 76 3.16 3.81 4.94
C ARG A 76 2.34 4.69 4.00
N TYR A 77 1.99 5.90 4.43
CA TYR A 77 1.28 6.84 3.58
C TYR A 77 2.12 7.26 2.36
N LEU A 78 3.38 7.65 2.58
CA LEU A 78 4.30 8.01 1.49
C LEU A 78 4.52 6.84 0.53
N GLU A 79 4.69 5.63 1.06
CA GLU A 79 4.81 4.42 0.26
C GLU A 79 3.55 4.16 -0.58
N ALA A 80 2.35 4.27 0.02
CA ALA A 80 1.09 4.08 -0.69
C ALA A 80 0.90 5.10 -1.81
N VAL A 81 1.22 6.37 -1.55
CA VAL A 81 1.16 7.44 -2.56
C VAL A 81 2.16 7.18 -3.69
N GLY A 82 3.38 6.78 -3.38
CA GLY A 82 4.40 6.43 -4.37
C GLY A 82 3.99 5.26 -5.25
N ARG A 83 3.47 4.18 -4.65
CA ARG A 83 2.96 3.01 -5.37
C ARG A 83 1.77 3.36 -6.25
N ALA A 84 0.83 4.18 -5.75
CA ALA A 84 -0.33 4.61 -6.52
C ALA A 84 0.08 5.45 -7.74
N ARG A 85 1.09 6.31 -7.60
CA ARG A 85 1.62 7.08 -8.72
C ARG A 85 2.30 6.20 -9.77
N ALA A 86 3.17 5.29 -9.33
CA ALA A 86 3.82 4.34 -10.23
C ALA A 86 2.81 3.47 -11.00
N ALA A 87 1.74 3.02 -10.33
CA ALA A 87 0.68 2.25 -10.99
C ALA A 87 -0.05 3.04 -12.09
N ARG A 88 -0.32 4.34 -11.88
CA ARG A 88 -0.95 5.22 -12.88
C ARG A 88 -0.04 5.47 -14.07
N ASP A 89 1.26 5.61 -13.85
CA ASP A 89 2.22 5.84 -14.94
C ASP A 89 2.39 4.58 -15.83
N LEU A 90 2.11 3.39 -15.29
CA LEU A 90 2.08 2.13 -16.04
C LEU A 90 0.75 1.89 -16.78
N GLU A 91 -0.34 2.54 -16.37
CA GLU A 91 -1.67 2.35 -16.94
C GLU A 91 -1.71 2.54 -18.48
N PRO A 92 -1.04 3.55 -19.08
CA PRO A 92 -1.00 3.70 -20.53
C PRO A 92 -0.26 2.57 -21.26
N LEU A 93 0.77 1.98 -20.63
CA LEU A 93 1.53 0.87 -21.21
C LEU A 93 0.69 -0.43 -21.21
N LEU A 94 -0.04 -0.68 -20.13
CA LEU A 94 -0.99 -1.80 -20.04
C LEU A 94 -2.18 -1.60 -20.98
N ALA A 95 -2.64 -0.36 -21.15
CA ALA A 95 -3.69 -0.03 -22.11
C ALA A 95 -3.24 -0.25 -23.57
N ALA A 96 -1.99 0.04 -23.90
CA ALA A 96 -1.42 -0.23 -25.22
C ALA A 96 -1.37 -1.74 -25.55
N GLU A 97 -1.13 -2.60 -24.55
CA GLU A 97 -1.19 -4.07 -24.70
C GLU A 97 -2.62 -4.58 -25.00
N SER A 98 -3.63 -3.76 -24.67
CA SER A 98 -5.05 -4.05 -24.87
C SER A 98 -5.58 -3.58 -26.23
N GLU A 99 -4.75 -2.92 -27.06
CA GLU A 99 -5.19 -2.47 -28.38
C GLU A 99 -5.46 -3.68 -29.30
N SER A 100 -6.51 -3.56 -30.13
CA SER A 100 -6.93 -4.59 -31.08
C SER A 100 -6.68 -4.11 -32.50
N ALA A 101 -6.06 -4.95 -33.32
CA ALA A 101 -5.87 -4.70 -34.74
C ALA A 101 -6.98 -5.37 -35.57
N THR A 102 -7.36 -4.77 -36.70
CA THR A 102 -8.26 -5.39 -37.66
C THR A 102 -7.42 -6.08 -38.73
N VAL A 103 -7.32 -7.41 -38.67
CA VAL A 103 -6.57 -8.21 -39.64
C VAL A 103 -7.48 -8.60 -40.81
N VAL A 104 -6.96 -8.48 -42.03
CA VAL A 104 -7.63 -8.86 -43.27
C VAL A 104 -7.20 -10.27 -43.66
N ASP A 105 -8.14 -11.20 -43.71
CA ASP A 105 -7.93 -12.59 -44.15
C ASP A 105 -8.86 -12.88 -45.34
N GLY A 106 -8.30 -12.76 -46.55
CA GLY A 106 -9.06 -12.82 -47.80
C GLY A 106 -10.11 -11.71 -47.90
N ALA A 107 -11.39 -12.07 -47.87
CA ALA A 107 -12.51 -11.13 -47.91
C ALA A 107 -13.08 -10.77 -46.52
N ALA A 108 -12.57 -11.40 -45.46
CA ALA A 108 -13.05 -11.20 -44.09
C ALA A 108 -12.13 -10.25 -43.31
N GLU A 109 -12.75 -9.46 -42.43
CA GLU A 109 -12.05 -8.61 -41.47
C GLU A 109 -12.30 -9.11 -40.07
N ILE A 110 -11.22 -9.43 -39.37
CA ILE A 110 -11.28 -10.03 -38.04
C ILE A 110 -10.52 -9.13 -37.08
N ARG A 111 -11.21 -8.66 -36.05
CA ARG A 111 -10.60 -7.90 -34.97
C ARG A 111 -9.89 -8.85 -34.03
N ARG A 112 -8.57 -8.69 -33.87
CA ARG A 112 -7.73 -9.53 -32.99
C ARG A 112 -6.91 -8.64 -32.05
N PRO A 113 -6.57 -9.11 -30.84
CA PRO A 113 -5.59 -8.46 -29.99
C PRO A 113 -4.27 -8.23 -30.73
N VAL A 114 -3.61 -7.09 -30.53
CA VAL A 114 -2.31 -6.78 -31.17
C VAL A 114 -1.27 -7.89 -30.94
N ARG A 115 -1.27 -8.51 -29.75
CA ARG A 115 -0.40 -9.66 -29.42
C ARG A 115 -0.60 -10.91 -30.31
N GLU A 116 -1.71 -11.00 -31.05
CA GLU A 116 -2.00 -12.10 -31.97
C GLU A 116 -1.70 -11.75 -33.43
N VAL A 117 -1.18 -10.54 -33.69
CA VAL A 117 -0.74 -10.09 -35.02
C VAL A 117 0.73 -10.45 -35.22
N SER A 118 1.03 -11.17 -36.29
CA SER A 118 2.39 -11.58 -36.66
C SER A 118 2.88 -10.87 -37.92
N ALA A 119 4.20 -10.78 -38.08
CA ALA A 119 4.82 -10.25 -39.29
C ALA A 119 4.29 -10.98 -40.54
N GLY A 120 3.85 -10.21 -41.54
CA GLY A 120 3.25 -10.72 -42.78
C GLY A 120 1.72 -10.70 -42.82
N MET A 121 1.03 -10.40 -41.71
CA MET A 121 -0.42 -10.18 -41.70
C MET A 121 -0.79 -8.79 -42.26
N LEU A 122 -1.89 -8.73 -43.03
CA LEU A 122 -2.43 -7.46 -43.53
C LEU A 122 -3.36 -6.85 -42.48
N VAL A 123 -3.08 -5.61 -42.07
CA VAL A 123 -3.88 -4.89 -41.07
C VAL A 123 -4.57 -3.70 -41.75
N ARG A 124 -5.86 -3.53 -41.48
CA ARG A 124 -6.63 -2.38 -41.95
C ARG A 124 -6.72 -1.33 -40.86
N VAL A 125 -6.27 -0.12 -41.16
CA VAL A 125 -6.33 1.06 -40.29
C VAL A 125 -7.22 2.11 -40.95
N ARG A 126 -8.31 2.50 -40.29
CA ARG A 126 -9.23 3.53 -40.77
C ARG A 126 -8.72 4.93 -40.38
N PRO A 127 -9.12 5.99 -41.11
CA PRO A 127 -8.80 7.36 -40.70
C PRO A 127 -9.29 7.63 -39.27
N GLY A 128 -8.38 8.03 -38.38
CA GLY A 128 -8.65 8.28 -36.96
C GLY A 128 -8.38 7.09 -36.03
N GLU A 129 -8.10 5.90 -36.55
CA GLU A 129 -7.60 4.78 -35.74
C GLU A 129 -6.10 4.92 -35.47
N ARG A 130 -5.66 4.49 -34.27
CA ARG A 130 -4.23 4.37 -33.95
C ARG A 130 -3.60 3.24 -34.76
N ILE A 131 -2.34 3.41 -35.15
CA ILE A 131 -1.57 2.37 -35.83
C ILE A 131 -1.22 1.30 -34.80
N PRO A 132 -1.71 0.06 -34.94
CA PRO A 132 -1.71 -0.93 -33.87
C PRO A 132 -0.41 -1.74 -33.73
N VAL A 133 0.57 -1.59 -34.64
CA VAL A 133 1.89 -2.24 -34.64
C VAL A 133 2.95 -1.36 -35.29
#